data_AF-A0AAN6E4U4-F1
#
_entry.id   AF-A0AAN6E4U4-F1
#
_cell.length_a   1.000
_cell.length_b   1.000
_cell.length_c   1.000
_cell.angle_alpha   90.00
_cell.angle_beta   90.00
_cell.angle_gamma   90.00
#
_symmetry.space_group_name_H-M   'P 1'
#
loop_
_entity.id
_entity.type
_entity.pdbx_description
1 polymer ?
#
loop_
_entity_poly.entity_id
_entity_poly.type
_entity_poly.pdbx_seq_one_letter_code
_entity_poly.pdbx_strand_id
1 'polypeptide(L)'
;MFTAKRLGKELQKAKQSLPPGIDLVKADDFREWQVDIRVLDANPLYMNQTFRLSFIFSDNYPIEAPEVAFIHIPPSSSTASTTSQTQSQSQSQPNPLSSGRPIPIHPHIYSNGIICLDLLGTAGWSPVQSVESVCMSIQSMLTGNTKNERPQGDEAFCQSMGTRGPEGWSGWRGGRGRGLKDVRFAYDDDTV
;
A
#
# COMPACT_ATOMS: atom_id res chain seq x y z
N MET A 1 0.89 -20.82 -17.30
CA MET A 1 0.65 -19.57 -16.56
C MET A 1 1.87 -18.67 -16.67
N PHE A 2 1.82 -17.64 -17.53
CA PHE A 2 2.92 -16.67 -17.70
C PHE A 2 3.07 -15.78 -16.46
N THR A 3 1.95 -15.44 -15.81
CA THR A 3 1.84 -14.65 -14.56
C THR A 3 2.67 -15.23 -13.43
N ALA A 4 2.47 -16.52 -13.10
CA ALA A 4 3.22 -17.19 -12.04
C ALA A 4 4.74 -17.26 -12.31
N LYS A 5 5.14 -17.45 -13.58
CA LYS A 5 6.56 -17.43 -13.96
C LYS A 5 7.16 -16.02 -13.79
N ARG A 6 6.40 -14.98 -14.13
CA ARG A 6 6.81 -13.58 -13.98
C ARG A 6 6.96 -13.22 -12.51
N LEU A 7 5.92 -13.47 -11.70
CA LEU A 7 5.92 -13.20 -10.26
C LEU A 7 6.97 -14.03 -9.52
N GLY A 8 7.22 -15.28 -9.93
CA GLY A 8 8.31 -16.07 -9.38
C GLY A 8 9.69 -15.41 -9.56
N LYS A 9 9.97 -14.85 -10.75
CA LYS A 9 11.21 -14.10 -11.00
C LYS A 9 11.29 -12.80 -10.19
N GLU A 10 10.19 -12.07 -10.09
CA GLU A 10 10.14 -10.84 -9.29
C GLU A 10 10.32 -11.11 -7.80
N LEU A 11 9.75 -12.21 -7.29
CA LEU A 11 9.92 -12.60 -5.90
C LEU A 11 11.37 -12.94 -5.58
N GLN A 12 12.04 -13.67 -6.48
CA GLN A 12 13.46 -13.96 -6.35
C GLN A 12 14.30 -12.68 -6.34
N LYS A 13 14.00 -11.74 -7.25
CA LYS A 13 14.69 -10.45 -7.33
C LYS A 13 14.44 -9.60 -6.08
N ALA A 14 13.20 -9.52 -5.62
CA ALA A 14 12.83 -8.80 -4.40
C ALA A 14 13.47 -9.41 -3.14
N LYS A 15 13.65 -10.73 -3.06
CA LYS A 15 14.37 -11.32 -1.92
C LYS A 15 15.86 -11.01 -1.93
N GLN A 16 16.45 -10.65 -3.08
CA GLN A 16 17.89 -10.50 -3.25
C GLN A 16 18.36 -9.05 -3.38
N SER A 17 17.55 -8.18 -4.00
CA SER A 17 17.94 -6.86 -4.49
C SER A 17 16.86 -5.81 -4.21
N LEU A 18 16.36 -5.73 -2.98
CA LEU A 18 15.51 -4.59 -2.59
C LEU A 18 16.35 -3.37 -2.23
N PRO A 19 15.91 -2.17 -2.64
CA PRO A 19 16.53 -0.93 -2.22
C PRO A 19 16.35 -0.71 -0.71
N PRO A 20 17.24 0.07 -0.09
CA PRO A 20 17.21 0.27 1.35
C PRO A 20 15.91 0.96 1.76
N GLY A 21 15.35 0.52 2.88
CA GLY A 21 14.07 1.03 3.39
C GLY A 21 12.84 0.35 2.80
N ILE A 22 13.00 -0.57 1.85
CA ILE A 22 11.90 -1.39 1.31
C ILE A 22 12.13 -2.85 1.72
N ASP A 23 11.16 -3.43 2.43
CA ASP A 23 11.27 -4.76 3.02
C ASP A 23 10.03 -5.61 2.66
N LEU A 24 10.24 -6.77 2.04
CA LEU A 24 9.14 -7.69 1.70
C LEU A 24 8.68 -8.43 2.96
N VAL A 25 7.43 -8.23 3.36
CA VAL A 25 6.85 -8.81 4.59
C VAL A 25 6.12 -10.12 4.30
N LYS A 26 5.24 -10.10 3.29
CA LYS A 26 4.36 -11.22 2.96
C LYS A 26 4.39 -11.44 1.46
N ALA A 27 4.65 -12.67 1.03
CA ALA A 27 4.63 -13.06 -0.37
C ALA A 27 4.46 -14.58 -0.53
N ASP A 28 3.59 -15.16 0.30
CA ASP A 28 3.34 -16.61 0.34
C ASP A 28 2.66 -17.10 -0.95
N ASP A 29 1.85 -16.24 -1.56
CA ASP A 29 1.09 -16.52 -2.79
C ASP A 29 1.43 -15.52 -3.90
N PHE A 30 1.14 -15.88 -5.14
CA PHE A 30 1.23 -14.97 -6.30
C PHE A 30 0.01 -14.05 -6.47
N ARG A 31 -0.81 -13.89 -5.42
CA ARG A 31 -2.04 -13.09 -5.44
C ARG A 31 -1.91 -11.80 -4.66
N GLU A 32 -1.34 -11.87 -3.46
CA GLU A 32 -1.20 -10.71 -2.57
C GLU A 32 0.20 -10.69 -1.96
N TRP A 33 0.94 -9.61 -2.18
CA TRP A 33 2.18 -9.33 -1.47
C TRP A 33 2.02 -8.11 -0.56
N GLN A 34 2.77 -8.10 0.54
CA GLN A 34 2.87 -6.98 1.45
C GLN A 34 4.32 -6.54 1.58
N VAL A 35 4.54 -5.24 1.43
CA VAL A 35 5.87 -4.62 1.44
C VAL A 35 5.85 -3.47 2.42
N ASP A 36 6.81 -3.44 3.33
CA ASP A 36 7.04 -2.31 4.21
C ASP A 36 7.96 -1.31 3.51
N ILE A 37 7.61 -0.01 3.58
CA ILE A 37 8.34 1.09 2.97
C ILE A 37 8.67 2.15 4.02
N ARG A 38 9.92 2.58 4.01
CA ARG A 38 10.49 3.60 4.91
C ARG A 38 11.14 4.69 4.08
N VAL A 39 10.87 5.94 4.45
CA VAL A 39 11.57 7.09 3.90
C VAL A 39 12.90 7.20 4.63
N LEU A 40 14.01 7.06 3.91
CA LEU A 40 15.35 7.09 4.50
C LEU A 40 15.91 8.49 4.64
N ASP A 41 15.35 9.44 3.90
CA ASP A 41 15.76 10.84 3.97
C ASP A 41 15.27 11.50 5.25
N ALA A 42 15.92 12.61 5.61
CA ALA A 42 15.53 13.47 6.73
C ALA A 42 14.25 14.27 6.43
N ASN A 43 13.23 13.66 5.81
CA ASN A 43 11.93 14.27 5.64
C ASN A 43 11.17 14.20 6.98
N PRO A 44 10.90 15.35 7.64
CA PRO A 44 10.28 15.37 8.96
C PRO A 44 8.86 14.80 8.97
N LEU A 45 8.18 14.73 7.81
CA LEU A 45 6.79 14.27 7.71
C LEU A 45 6.67 12.75 7.93
N TYR A 46 7.68 11.99 7.52
CA TYR A 46 7.67 10.53 7.49
C TYR A 46 8.85 9.90 8.26
N MET A 47 9.65 10.72 8.94
CA MET A 47 10.83 10.29 9.66
C MET A 47 10.48 9.18 10.67
N ASN A 48 11.26 8.10 10.66
CA ASN A 48 11.08 6.92 11.53
C ASN A 48 9.71 6.21 11.40
N GLN A 49 8.92 6.53 10.37
CA GLN A 49 7.67 5.83 10.10
C GLN A 49 7.88 4.73 9.08
N THR A 50 7.20 3.61 9.30
CA THR A 50 7.13 2.50 8.35
C THR A 50 5.69 2.37 7.90
N PHE A 51 5.48 2.44 6.60
CA PHE A 51 4.18 2.25 5.98
C PHE A 51 4.13 0.87 5.34
N ARG A 52 2.93 0.29 5.24
CA ARG A 52 2.77 -0.98 4.53
C ARG A 52 1.96 -0.80 3.27
N LEU A 53 2.51 -1.31 2.19
CA LEU A 53 1.88 -1.45 0.89
C LEU A 53 1.36 -2.88 0.75
N SER A 54 0.20 -3.01 0.12
CA SER A 54 -0.36 -4.27 -0.35
C SER A 54 -0.45 -4.22 -1.86
N PHE A 55 0.20 -5.19 -2.51
CA PHE A 55 0.17 -5.44 -3.93
C PHE A 55 -0.74 -6.62 -4.19
N ILE A 56 -1.68 -6.46 -5.11
CA ILE A 56 -2.57 -7.54 -5.52
C ILE A 56 -2.47 -7.69 -7.02
N PHE A 57 -2.22 -8.92 -7.45
CA PHE A 57 -1.95 -9.24 -8.85
C PHE A 57 -3.19 -9.85 -9.48
N SER A 58 -3.60 -9.31 -10.63
CA SER A 58 -4.64 -9.94 -11.45
C SER A 58 -4.06 -11.14 -12.22
N ASP A 59 -4.94 -12.01 -12.72
CA ASP A 59 -4.52 -13.14 -13.57
C ASP A 59 -3.86 -12.66 -14.89
N ASN A 60 -4.13 -11.42 -15.30
CA ASN A 60 -3.57 -10.77 -16.50
C ASN A 60 -2.24 -10.06 -16.26
N TYR A 61 -1.72 -10.04 -15.03
CA TYR A 61 -0.40 -9.48 -14.75
C TYR A 61 0.70 -10.22 -15.55
N PRO A 62 1.67 -9.53 -16.17
CA PRO A 62 2.01 -8.10 -16.05
C PRO A 62 1.39 -7.18 -17.10
N ILE A 63 0.48 -7.68 -17.96
CA ILE A 63 -0.20 -6.85 -18.97
C ILE A 63 -1.02 -5.77 -18.28
N GLU A 64 -1.73 -6.16 -17.23
CA GLU A 64 -2.42 -5.24 -16.32
C GLU A 64 -1.54 -4.89 -15.13
N ALA A 65 -1.69 -3.65 -14.64
CA ALA A 65 -1.05 -3.17 -13.44
C ALA A 65 -1.54 -3.97 -12.22
N PRO A 66 -0.67 -4.21 -11.22
CA PRO A 66 -1.12 -4.70 -9.93
C PRO A 66 -1.86 -3.56 -9.22
N GLU A 67 -2.86 -3.92 -8.44
CA GLU A 67 -3.52 -2.94 -7.58
C GLU A 67 -2.66 -2.73 -6.33
N VAL A 68 -2.30 -1.47 -6.07
CA VAL A 68 -1.39 -1.09 -4.98
C VAL A 68 -2.07 -0.09 -4.07
N ALA A 69 -2.11 -0.40 -2.78
CA ALA A 69 -2.67 0.48 -1.77
C ALA A 69 -1.89 0.38 -0.46
N PHE A 70 -1.84 1.47 0.30
CA PHE A 70 -1.40 1.47 1.68
C PHE A 70 -2.43 0.77 2.57
N ILE A 71 -1.97 0.01 3.55
CA ILE A 71 -2.82 -0.62 4.55
C ILE A 71 -2.49 -0.11 5.94
N HIS A 72 -3.53 0.27 6.66
CA HIS A 72 -3.43 0.62 8.07
C HIS A 72 -3.29 -0.66 8.90
N ILE A 73 -2.19 -0.78 9.64
CA ILE A 73 -2.03 -1.85 10.63
C ILE A 73 -2.07 -1.22 12.01
N PRO A 74 -3.09 -1.53 12.83
CA PRO A 74 -3.09 -1.08 14.21
C PRO A 74 -1.87 -1.65 14.93
N PRO A 75 -1.27 -0.90 15.89
CA PRO A 75 -0.25 -1.47 16.75
C PRO A 75 -0.87 -2.69 17.44
N SER A 76 -0.25 -3.86 17.28
CA SER A 76 -0.72 -5.08 17.91
C SER A 76 -0.47 -5.00 19.42
N SER A 77 -1.27 -4.21 20.15
CA SER A 77 -1.56 -4.52 21.53
C SER A 77 -2.41 -5.78 21.48
N SER A 78 -1.82 -6.92 21.84
CA SER A 78 -2.57 -8.14 22.12
C SER A 78 -3.88 -7.79 22.84
N THR A 79 -4.99 -8.32 22.31
CA THR A 79 -6.38 -8.27 22.80
C THR A 79 -7.20 -6.99 22.54
N ALA A 80 -8.04 -7.07 21.50
CA ALA A 80 -9.36 -6.46 21.57
C ALA A 80 -10.22 -7.28 22.55
N SER A 81 -10.55 -6.73 23.71
CA SER A 81 -11.82 -6.97 24.41
C SER A 81 -11.99 -6.03 25.60
N THR A 82 -13.12 -5.35 25.60
CA THR A 82 -13.77 -4.67 26.71
C THR A 82 -13.63 -5.42 28.04
N THR A 83 -13.24 -4.73 29.12
CA THR A 83 -13.72 -4.83 30.53
C THR A 83 -12.58 -4.70 31.56
N SER A 84 -12.63 -3.59 32.31
CA SER A 84 -12.23 -3.37 33.72
C SER A 84 -10.97 -4.01 34.34
N GLN A 85 -10.19 -3.13 34.98
CA GLN A 85 -9.39 -3.32 36.21
C GLN A 85 -7.97 -3.95 36.15
N THR A 86 -7.01 -3.10 36.55
CA THR A 86 -5.99 -3.31 37.60
C THR A 86 -4.76 -4.21 37.34
N GLN A 87 -3.60 -3.53 37.30
CA GLN A 87 -2.23 -3.91 37.73
C GLN A 87 -1.63 -5.26 37.32
N SER A 88 -0.44 -5.25 36.71
CA SER A 88 0.84 -5.73 37.29
C SER A 88 1.94 -5.92 36.23
N GLN A 89 3.18 -5.71 36.67
CA GLN A 89 4.45 -5.62 35.93
C GLN A 89 4.91 -6.91 35.22
N SER A 90 5.60 -6.78 34.09
CA SER A 90 6.87 -7.51 33.83
C SER A 90 7.57 -7.02 32.56
N GLN A 91 8.86 -6.71 32.67
CA GLN A 91 9.77 -6.29 31.61
C GLN A 91 9.88 -7.34 30.49
N SER A 92 9.79 -6.91 29.24
CA SER A 92 10.20 -7.67 28.06
C SER A 92 10.57 -6.67 26.97
N GLN A 93 11.67 -6.92 26.28
CA GLN A 93 12.30 -6.04 25.29
C GLN A 93 11.28 -5.42 24.30
N PRO A 94 11.51 -4.19 23.80
CA PRO A 94 10.64 -3.62 22.78
C PRO A 94 10.81 -4.46 21.52
N ASN A 95 9.85 -5.35 21.22
CA ASN A 95 9.71 -5.92 19.89
C ASN A 95 9.58 -4.73 18.92
N PRO A 96 10.54 -4.49 18.01
CA PRO A 96 10.49 -3.34 17.10
C PRO A 96 9.35 -3.46 16.06
N LEU A 97 8.57 -4.55 16.10
CA LEU A 97 7.45 -4.83 15.21
C LEU A 97 6.09 -4.29 15.70
N SER A 98 6.03 -3.63 16.87
CA SER A 98 4.77 -3.26 17.53
C SER A 98 4.29 -1.82 17.30
N SER A 99 5.03 -0.98 16.55
CA SER A 99 4.54 0.34 16.13
C SER A 99 3.53 0.15 15.00
N GLY A 100 2.29 0.60 15.19
CA GLY A 100 1.27 0.57 14.14
C GLY A 100 1.77 1.21 12.86
N ARG A 101 1.31 0.71 11.72
CA ARG A 101 1.66 1.25 10.40
C ARG A 101 0.50 2.11 9.91
N PRO A 102 0.56 3.45 10.06
CA PRO A 102 -0.50 4.32 9.56
C PRO A 102 -0.49 4.39 8.04
N ILE A 103 -1.50 5.05 7.46
CA ILE A 103 -1.48 5.44 6.05
C ILE A 103 -0.82 6.82 5.97
N PRO A 104 0.23 7.02 5.14
CA PRO A 104 0.89 8.31 5.02
C PRO A 104 -0.08 9.38 4.49
N ILE A 105 0.01 10.59 5.05
CA ILE A 105 -0.73 11.75 4.55
C ILE A 105 0.07 12.33 3.39
N HIS A 106 -0.52 12.36 2.19
CA HIS A 106 0.17 12.81 0.99
C HIS A 106 -0.86 13.30 -0.05
N PRO A 107 -0.54 14.32 -0.87
CA PRO A 107 -1.46 14.87 -1.87
C PRO A 107 -1.93 13.85 -2.93
N HIS A 108 -1.23 12.72 -3.07
CA HIS A 108 -1.58 11.61 -3.95
C HIS A 108 -2.04 10.33 -3.22
N ILE A 109 -2.26 10.38 -1.89
CA ILE A 109 -2.65 9.22 -1.09
C ILE A 109 -3.94 9.50 -0.31
N TYR A 110 -4.97 8.75 -0.66
CA TYR A 110 -6.28 8.82 -0.01
C TYR A 110 -6.26 8.19 1.39
N SER A 111 -7.20 8.59 2.25
CA SER A 111 -7.31 8.11 3.63
C SER A 111 -7.65 6.61 3.73
N ASN A 112 -8.26 6.05 2.69
CA ASN A 112 -8.47 4.60 2.52
C ASN A 112 -7.23 3.84 2.03
N GLY A 113 -6.11 4.55 1.78
CA GLY A 113 -4.82 3.99 1.38
C GLY A 113 -4.60 3.91 -0.12
N ILE A 114 -5.56 4.34 -0.93
CA ILE A 114 -5.42 4.33 -2.39
C ILE A 114 -4.41 5.38 -2.83
N ILE A 115 -3.63 5.02 -3.83
CA ILE A 115 -2.59 5.86 -4.40
C ILE A 115 -3.05 6.34 -5.78
N CYS A 116 -3.10 7.64 -5.98
CA CYS A 116 -3.33 8.26 -7.28
C CYS A 116 -1.99 8.44 -7.99
N LEU A 117 -1.52 7.40 -8.68
CA LEU A 117 -0.24 7.41 -9.41
C LEU A 117 -0.48 7.01 -10.87
N ASP A 118 -0.06 7.85 -11.82
CA ASP A 118 -0.20 7.59 -13.26
C ASP A 118 0.48 6.27 -13.67
N LEU A 119 1.63 5.95 -13.06
CA LEU A 119 2.34 4.69 -13.26
C LEU A 119 1.48 3.43 -13.01
N LEU A 120 0.46 3.52 -12.14
CA LEU A 120 -0.47 2.43 -11.84
C LEU A 120 -1.76 2.50 -12.67
N GLY A 121 -1.96 3.60 -13.41
CA GLY A 121 -3.07 3.79 -14.32
C GLY A 121 -2.87 3.09 -15.67
N THR A 122 -3.96 2.99 -16.43
CA THR A 122 -3.98 2.33 -17.74
C THR A 122 -3.07 3.01 -18.76
N ALA A 123 -2.81 4.32 -18.61
CA ALA A 123 -1.97 5.10 -19.52
C ALA A 123 -0.46 5.01 -19.18
N GLY A 124 -0.10 5.00 -17.89
CA GLY A 124 1.29 5.00 -17.42
C GLY A 124 1.87 3.62 -17.12
N TRP A 125 1.05 2.58 -16.94
CA TRP A 125 1.55 1.23 -16.67
C TRP A 125 2.21 0.60 -17.89
N SER A 126 3.34 -0.07 -17.66
CA SER A 126 4.00 -0.88 -18.67
C SER A 126 4.37 -2.25 -18.10
N PRO A 127 4.20 -3.35 -18.85
CA PRO A 127 4.58 -4.69 -18.40
C PRO A 127 6.06 -4.84 -18.06
N VAL A 128 6.91 -3.89 -18.45
CA VAL A 128 8.32 -3.84 -18.05
C VAL A 128 8.51 -3.49 -16.56
N GLN A 129 7.51 -2.84 -15.94
CA GLN A 129 7.54 -2.44 -14.54
C GLN A 129 7.41 -3.66 -13.62
N SER A 130 8.04 -3.58 -12.46
CA SER A 130 8.11 -4.64 -11.46
C SER A 130 7.72 -4.11 -10.09
N VAL A 131 7.44 -4.99 -9.13
CA VAL A 131 7.13 -4.59 -7.75
C VAL A 131 8.23 -3.68 -7.17
N GLU A 132 9.50 -3.99 -7.46
CA GLU A 132 10.65 -3.20 -7.03
C GLU A 132 10.61 -1.77 -7.61
N SER A 133 10.39 -1.61 -8.91
CA SER A 133 10.35 -0.27 -9.54
C SER A 133 9.15 0.55 -9.08
N VAL A 134 8.01 -0.09 -8.80
CA VAL A 134 6.85 0.55 -8.20
C VAL A 134 7.16 1.02 -6.78
N CYS A 135 7.75 0.16 -5.94
CA CYS A 135 8.15 0.53 -4.59
C CYS A 135 9.14 1.71 -4.58
N MET A 136 10.15 1.69 -5.46
CA MET A 136 11.10 2.80 -5.60
C MET A 136 10.40 4.11 -5.99
N SER A 137 9.44 4.04 -6.92
CA SER A 137 8.67 5.21 -7.35
C SER A 137 7.85 5.79 -6.20
N ILE A 138 7.18 4.93 -5.41
CA ILE A 138 6.42 5.35 -4.22
C ILE A 138 7.35 5.91 -3.14
N GLN A 139 8.53 5.31 -2.92
CA GLN A 139 9.51 5.81 -1.95
C GLN A 139 9.97 7.23 -2.34
N SER A 140 10.32 7.43 -3.61
CA SER A 140 10.72 8.73 -4.15
C SER A 140 9.61 9.77 -4.03
N MET A 141 8.36 9.38 -4.32
CA MET A 141 7.18 10.22 -4.14
C MET A 141 7.04 10.68 -2.68
N LEU A 142 7.17 9.76 -1.72
CA LEU A 142 7.12 10.10 -0.29
C LEU A 142 8.31 10.97 0.14
N THR A 143 9.52 10.67 -0.31
CA THR A 143 10.72 11.48 -0.03
C THR A 143 10.53 12.92 -0.49
N GLY A 144 10.02 13.13 -1.71
CA GLY A 144 9.85 14.45 -2.32
C GLY A 144 8.71 15.29 -1.72
N ASN A 145 7.89 14.73 -0.83
CA ASN A 145 6.75 15.45 -0.29
C ASN A 145 7.17 16.50 0.74
N THR A 146 6.60 17.70 0.62
CA THR A 146 6.79 18.81 1.56
C THR A 146 5.50 19.21 2.27
N LYS A 147 4.36 18.58 1.94
CA LYS A 147 3.04 18.95 2.43
C LYS A 147 2.29 17.78 3.07
N ASN A 148 1.89 17.92 4.32
CA ASN A 148 0.99 16.97 4.99
C ASN A 148 -0.49 17.27 4.66
N GLU A 149 -0.85 17.18 3.39
CA GLU A 149 -2.24 17.35 2.92
C GLU A 149 -2.75 16.10 2.21
N ARG A 150 -4.08 15.91 2.19
CA ARG A 150 -4.76 14.84 1.46
C ARG A 150 -5.16 15.32 0.07
N PRO A 151 -5.42 14.41 -0.89
CA PRO A 151 -5.95 14.78 -2.19
C PRO A 151 -7.29 15.53 -2.07
N GLN A 152 -7.56 16.43 -3.02
CA GLN A 152 -8.86 17.11 -3.08
C GLN A 152 -9.98 16.08 -3.29
N GLY A 153 -11.04 16.17 -2.48
CA GLY A 153 -12.17 15.24 -2.53
C GLY A 153 -11.92 13.89 -1.84
N ASP A 154 -10.92 13.78 -0.96
CA ASP A 154 -10.60 12.56 -0.21
C ASP A 154 -11.83 11.93 0.46
N GLU A 155 -12.62 12.72 1.17
CA GLU A 155 -13.78 12.23 1.91
C GLU A 155 -14.87 11.68 0.98
N ALA A 156 -15.22 12.42 -0.08
CA ALA A 156 -16.20 12.00 -1.08
C ALA A 156 -15.74 10.75 -1.85
N PHE A 157 -14.45 10.69 -2.17
CA PHE A 157 -13.84 9.52 -2.78
C PHE A 157 -13.97 8.32 -1.85
N CYS A 158 -13.47 8.42 -0.61
CA CYS A 158 -13.51 7.32 0.36
C CYS A 158 -14.93 6.87 0.70
N GLN A 159 -15.93 7.77 0.71
CA GLN A 159 -17.34 7.42 0.87
C GLN A 159 -17.90 6.63 -0.33
N SER A 160 -17.55 7.03 -1.56
CA SER A 160 -17.98 6.36 -2.79
C SER A 160 -17.36 4.97 -2.95
N MET A 161 -16.10 4.86 -2.54
CA MET A 161 -15.27 3.68 -2.73
C MET A 161 -15.46 2.68 -1.56
N GLY A 162 -15.63 3.16 -0.33
CA GLY A 162 -15.73 2.34 0.88
C GLY A 162 -14.39 2.11 1.57
N THR A 163 -14.39 1.27 2.61
CA THR A 163 -13.18 0.84 3.33
C THR A 163 -12.72 -0.53 2.85
N ARG A 164 -11.40 -0.78 2.87
CA ARG A 164 -10.83 -2.10 2.59
C ARG A 164 -11.30 -3.09 3.66
N GLY A 165 -12.04 -4.11 3.24
CA GLY A 165 -12.42 -5.23 4.11
C GLY A 165 -11.24 -6.18 4.37
N PRO A 166 -11.42 -7.19 5.25
CA PRO A 166 -10.37 -8.16 5.60
C PRO A 166 -9.89 -8.99 4.39
N GLU A 167 -10.72 -9.14 3.35
CA GLU A 167 -10.39 -9.85 2.11
C GLU A 167 -10.01 -8.92 0.95
N GLY A 168 -9.80 -7.62 1.20
CA GLY A 168 -9.69 -6.60 0.15
C GLY A 168 -11.00 -5.83 0.00
N TRP A 169 -11.18 -5.12 -1.11
CA TRP A 169 -12.42 -4.36 -1.29
C TRP A 169 -13.52 -5.21 -1.93
N SER A 170 -14.78 -4.88 -1.64
CA SER A 170 -15.96 -5.67 -2.03
C SER A 170 -16.12 -5.88 -3.55
N GLY A 171 -15.55 -5.00 -4.40
CA GLY A 171 -15.50 -5.17 -5.86
C GLY A 171 -14.36 -6.06 -6.38
N TRP A 172 -13.38 -6.41 -5.55
CA TRP A 172 -12.10 -7.02 -5.97
C TRP A 172 -12.17 -8.52 -6.25
N ARG A 173 -13.17 -9.24 -5.71
CA ARG A 173 -13.35 -10.70 -5.88
C ARG A 173 -14.38 -11.09 -6.94
N GLY A 174 -14.65 -10.21 -7.92
CA GLY A 174 -15.63 -10.46 -8.98
C GLY A 174 -17.10 -10.26 -8.56
N GLY A 175 -17.33 -9.52 -7.47
CA GLY A 175 -18.67 -9.03 -7.10
C GLY A 175 -19.07 -7.83 -7.96
N ARG A 176 -20.38 -7.54 -8.04
CA ARG A 176 -20.96 -6.34 -8.68
C ARG A 176 -20.64 -5.04 -7.91
N GLY A 177 -19.36 -4.77 -7.64
CA GLY A 177 -18.86 -3.56 -7.00
C GLY A 177 -17.80 -2.88 -7.88
N ARG A 178 -17.59 -1.58 -7.71
CA ARG A 178 -16.55 -0.84 -8.45
C ARG A 178 -15.17 -1.32 -8.02
N GLY A 179 -14.34 -1.76 -8.97
CA GLY A 179 -12.92 -2.05 -8.72
C GLY A 179 -12.09 -0.77 -8.79
N LEU A 180 -10.82 -0.81 -8.37
CA LEU A 180 -9.90 0.34 -8.49
C LEU A 180 -9.75 0.82 -9.94
N LYS A 181 -9.94 -0.09 -10.91
CA LYS A 181 -9.97 0.20 -12.34
C LYS A 181 -11.17 1.03 -12.82
N ASP A 182 -12.29 1.02 -12.08
CA ASP A 182 -13.49 1.81 -12.39
C ASP A 182 -13.46 3.18 -11.71
N VAL A 183 -12.35 3.48 -11.03
CA VAL A 183 -12.15 4.71 -10.28
C VAL A 183 -11.66 5.79 -11.20
N ARG A 184 -12.50 6.80 -11.39
CA ARG A 184 -12.07 8.05 -12.00
C ARG A 184 -11.39 8.90 -10.93
N PHE A 185 -10.07 9.01 -11.01
CA PHE A 185 -9.30 9.87 -10.13
C PHE A 185 -9.60 11.34 -10.46
N ALA A 186 -9.45 12.23 -9.47
CA ALA A 186 -9.74 13.66 -9.65
C ALA A 186 -8.87 14.35 -10.74
N TYR A 187 -7.76 13.71 -11.13
CA TYR A 187 -6.86 14.17 -12.19
C TYR A 187 -7.14 13.54 -13.56
N ASP A 188 -8.10 12.61 -13.65
CA ASP A 188 -8.55 11.93 -14.89
C ASP A 188 -9.67 12.73 -15.59
N ASP A 189 -9.76 14.02 -15.32
CA ASP A 189 -10.66 14.95 -16.00
C ASP A 189 -9.81 15.76 -16.99
N ASP A 190 -9.84 15.34 -18.27
CA ASP A 190 -9.27 16.03 -19.45
C ASP A 190 -9.96 17.39 -19.73
N THR A 191 -10.16 18.22 -18.70
CA THR A 191 -10.61 19.61 -18.85
C THR A 191 -9.50 20.59 -18.47
N VAL A 192 -8.35 20.46 -19.14
CA VAL A 192 -7.39 21.55 -19.41
C VAL A 192 -6.71 21.36 -20.75
#